data_AF-A0A158QBA1-F1
#
_entry.id   AF-A0A158QBA1-F1
#
_cell.length_a   1.000
_cell.length_b   1.000
_cell.length_c   1.000
_cell.angle_alpha   90.00
_cell.angle_beta   90.00
_cell.angle_gamma   90.00
#
_symmetry.space_group_name_H-M   'P 1'
#
loop_
_entity.id
_entity.type
_entity.pdbx_description
1 polymer ?
#
loop_
_entity_poly.entity_id
_entity_poly.type
_entity_poly.pdbx_seq_one_letter_code
_entity_poly.pdbx_strand_id
1 'polypeptide(L)'
;MQIDGPDLSLYSFENLFRLKELPIHDFAVLLSYRYGGGLAFVGGMCTTKAVMLCGFYPHNPEAMGSIFFHEVAHLIGVPHRNSTDITKVKDCQCDTKEPNLPFRGCLKIPGFDHDCTLQEMVNAIKHKSCIKQQQTFEGSIPICGNGVIEPGEECDCGLRRYCKKWNCRPHNCTAVIKFWHLVNSYSYSSFIFQQFCNLFKTIQSGKDKTKNALTVELGSDRVQKKV
;
A
#
# COMPACT_ATOMS: atom_id res chain seq x y z
N MET A 1 14.27 -19.17 -18.74
CA MET A 1 15.59 -19.09 -19.39
C MET A 1 16.49 -20.07 -18.66
N GLN A 2 16.92 -21.15 -19.33
CA GLN A 2 17.80 -22.15 -18.73
C GLN A 2 19.24 -21.65 -18.86
N ILE A 3 19.90 -21.39 -17.73
CA ILE A 3 21.32 -21.04 -17.69
C ILE A 3 22.06 -22.36 -17.47
N ASP A 4 22.40 -23.04 -18.57
CA ASP A 4 23.29 -24.20 -18.52
C ASP A 4 24.73 -23.69 -18.51
N GLY A 5 25.35 -23.69 -17.32
CA GLY A 5 26.75 -23.34 -17.12
C GLY A 5 27.21 -23.72 -15.71
N PRO A 6 28.47 -24.19 -15.53
CA PRO A 6 28.95 -24.75 -14.27
C PRO A 6 29.21 -23.71 -13.17
N ASP A 7 29.05 -22.41 -13.45
CA ASP A 7 29.36 -21.35 -12.49
C ASP A 7 28.19 -20.35 -12.38
N LEU A 8 27.16 -20.78 -11.65
CA LEU A 8 26.04 -19.95 -11.19
C LEU A 8 26.54 -18.98 -10.10
N SER A 9 27.40 -18.05 -10.48
CA SER A 9 27.88 -17.00 -9.58
C SER A 9 26.98 -15.77 -9.64
N LEU A 10 26.84 -15.09 -8.51
CA LEU A 10 26.10 -13.84 -8.42
C LEU A 10 26.66 -12.77 -9.37
N TYR A 11 27.98 -12.75 -9.57
CA TYR A 11 28.66 -11.84 -10.49
C TYR A 11 28.37 -12.17 -11.96
N SER A 12 28.29 -13.45 -12.32
CA SER A 12 27.90 -13.87 -13.67
C SER A 12 26.48 -13.40 -14.01
N PHE A 13 25.57 -13.48 -13.03
CA PHE A 13 24.20 -13.00 -13.20
C PHE A 13 24.12 -11.47 -13.27
N GLU A 14 24.85 -10.74 -12.42
CA GLU A 14 24.94 -9.27 -12.49
C GLU A 14 25.43 -8.78 -13.86
N ASN A 15 26.45 -9.42 -14.42
CA ASN A 15 26.94 -9.10 -15.75
C ASN A 15 25.89 -9.38 -16.84
N LEU A 16 25.24 -10.54 -16.80
CA LEU A 16 24.18 -10.89 -17.76
C LEU A 16 22.99 -9.91 -17.68
N PHE A 17 22.63 -9.54 -16.46
CA PHE A 17 21.56 -8.59 -16.16
C PHE A 17 21.84 -7.21 -16.76
N ARG A 18 23.09 -6.73 -16.65
CA ARG A 18 23.51 -5.45 -17.24
C ARG A 18 23.52 -5.45 -18.77
N LEU A 19 23.74 -6.60 -19.40
CA LEU A 19 23.81 -6.72 -20.86
C LEU A 19 22.44 -6.91 -21.52
N LYS A 20 21.39 -7.16 -20.75
CA LYS A 20 20.05 -7.43 -21.26
C LYS A 20 19.11 -6.25 -21.06
N GLU A 21 18.32 -5.95 -22.09
CA GLU A 21 17.16 -5.08 -21.96
C GLU A 21 16.04 -5.84 -21.25
N LEU A 22 15.87 -5.56 -19.96
CA LEU A 22 14.78 -6.08 -19.14
C LEU A 22 13.67 -5.03 -19.00
N PRO A 23 12.41 -5.43 -18.75
CA PRO A 23 11.33 -4.49 -18.45
C PRO A 23 11.68 -3.65 -17.23
N ILE A 24 10.97 -2.55 -16.97
CA ILE A 24 11.23 -1.73 -15.78
C ILE A 24 10.94 -2.56 -14.52
N HIS A 25 11.90 -2.65 -13.60
CA HIS A 25 11.80 -3.38 -12.34
C HIS A 25 12.78 -2.79 -11.30
N ASP A 26 12.58 -3.12 -10.02
CA ASP A 26 13.42 -2.62 -8.91
C ASP A 26 14.64 -3.51 -8.65
N PHE A 27 14.47 -4.83 -8.78
CA PHE A 27 15.51 -5.84 -8.65
C PHE A 27 15.13 -7.10 -9.45
N ALA A 28 16.11 -7.97 -9.73
CA ALA A 28 15.89 -9.24 -10.43
C ALA A 28 16.38 -10.44 -9.62
N VAL A 29 15.70 -11.57 -9.82
CA VAL A 29 15.97 -12.81 -9.09
C VAL A 29 16.21 -13.94 -10.07
N LEU A 30 17.33 -14.64 -9.91
CA LEU A 30 17.58 -15.91 -10.58
C LEU A 30 17.15 -17.05 -9.66
N LEU A 31 16.08 -17.74 -10.06
CA LEU A 31 15.62 -18.95 -9.38
C LEU A 31 16.29 -20.18 -9.97
N SER A 32 16.95 -20.97 -9.14
CA SER A 32 17.63 -22.19 -9.56
C SER A 32 17.11 -23.41 -8.80
N TYR A 33 16.69 -24.44 -9.54
CA TYR A 33 16.18 -25.67 -8.95
C TYR A 33 17.29 -26.41 -8.20
N ARG A 34 17.02 -26.83 -6.95
CA ARG A 34 17.97 -27.52 -6.05
C ARG A 34 19.22 -26.73 -5.67
N TYR A 35 19.31 -25.44 -5.95
CA TYR A 35 20.37 -24.61 -5.40
C TYR A 35 20.20 -24.45 -3.89
N GLY A 36 21.23 -24.78 -3.10
CA GLY A 36 21.24 -24.72 -1.63
C GLY A 36 21.32 -23.29 -1.09
N GLY A 37 20.19 -22.67 -0.76
CA GLY A 37 20.16 -21.33 -0.12
C GLY A 37 19.99 -20.18 -1.10
N GLY A 38 20.65 -19.05 -0.83
CA GLY A 38 20.58 -17.83 -1.63
C GLY A 38 21.86 -17.00 -1.54
N LEU A 39 22.01 -16.04 -2.45
CA LEU A 39 23.08 -15.06 -2.47
C LEU A 39 22.57 -13.72 -2.99
N ALA A 40 22.92 -12.64 -2.29
CA ALA A 40 22.62 -11.27 -2.67
C ALA A 40 23.75 -10.31 -2.32
N PHE A 41 23.81 -9.17 -3.02
CA PHE A 41 24.71 -8.08 -2.66
C PHE A 41 24.09 -7.25 -1.53
N VAL A 42 24.82 -7.11 -0.42
CA VAL A 42 24.37 -6.25 0.69
C VAL A 42 24.27 -4.80 0.20
N GLY A 43 23.08 -4.22 0.30
CA GLY A 43 22.79 -2.84 -0.12
C GLY A 43 22.69 -2.66 -1.64
N GLY A 44 22.57 -3.75 -2.41
CA GLY A 44 22.48 -3.71 -3.87
C GLY A 44 21.19 -3.10 -4.43
N MET A 45 20.12 -2.98 -3.64
CA MET A 45 18.83 -2.44 -4.07
C MET A 45 18.96 -1.02 -4.66
N CYS A 46 18.26 -0.78 -5.76
CA CYS A 46 18.29 0.48 -6.53
C CYS A 46 19.67 0.81 -7.15
N THR A 47 20.52 -0.18 -7.35
CA THR A 47 21.83 -0.03 -8.02
C THR A 47 21.97 -1.05 -9.15
N THR A 48 23.08 -1.03 -9.88
CA THR A 48 23.39 -2.08 -10.88
C THR A 48 23.55 -3.47 -10.26
N LYS A 49 23.67 -3.56 -8.93
CA LYS A 49 23.79 -4.80 -8.16
C LYS A 49 22.45 -5.24 -7.53
N ALA A 50 21.33 -4.76 -8.04
CA ALA A 50 19.98 -5.15 -7.59
C ALA A 50 19.59 -6.55 -8.13
N VAL A 51 20.46 -7.53 -7.91
CA VAL A 51 20.28 -8.92 -8.35
C VAL A 51 20.54 -9.88 -7.21
N MET A 52 19.78 -10.96 -7.16
CA MET A 52 19.99 -12.05 -6.21
C MET A 52 19.75 -13.42 -6.86
N LEU A 53 20.31 -14.46 -6.25
CA LEU A 53 20.10 -15.85 -6.62
C LEU A 53 19.41 -16.55 -5.46
N CYS A 54 18.35 -17.32 -5.75
CA CYS A 54 17.61 -18.06 -4.73
C CYS A 54 17.32 -19.49 -5.19
N GLY A 55 17.43 -20.43 -4.27
CA GLY A 55 17.01 -21.81 -4.48
C GLY A 55 15.50 -21.94 -4.66
N PHE A 56 15.08 -22.80 -5.58
CA PHE A 56 13.68 -23.13 -5.84
C PHE A 56 13.33 -24.53 -5.30
N TYR A 57 12.39 -24.59 -4.35
CA TYR A 57 11.96 -25.80 -3.66
C TYR A 57 10.42 -25.93 -3.66
N PRO A 58 9.82 -26.55 -4.69
CA PRO A 58 8.35 -26.60 -4.82
C PRO A 58 7.67 -27.41 -3.69
N HIS A 59 8.38 -28.36 -3.08
CA HIS A 59 7.85 -29.19 -1.99
C HIS A 59 7.93 -28.51 -0.61
N ASN A 60 8.64 -27.38 -0.49
CA ASN A 60 8.77 -26.64 0.75
C ASN A 60 8.77 -25.11 0.47
N PRO A 61 7.60 -24.55 0.09
CA PRO A 61 7.49 -23.14 -0.28
C PRO A 61 7.76 -22.19 0.89
N GLU A 62 7.54 -22.63 2.14
CA GLU A 62 7.86 -21.83 3.33
C GLU A 62 9.37 -21.61 3.47
N ALA A 63 10.16 -22.68 3.36
CA ALA A 63 11.62 -22.56 3.39
C ALA A 63 12.15 -21.71 2.23
N MET A 64 11.60 -21.88 1.02
CA MET A 64 11.92 -21.04 -0.13
C MET A 64 11.60 -19.57 0.13
N GLY A 65 10.40 -19.28 0.66
CA GLY A 65 9.99 -17.92 1.01
C GLY A 65 10.92 -17.29 2.05
N SER A 66 11.32 -18.06 3.06
CA SER A 66 12.28 -17.62 4.07
C SER A 66 13.62 -17.22 3.46
N ILE A 67 14.19 -18.03 2.56
CA ILE A 67 15.44 -17.71 1.87
C ILE A 67 15.26 -16.48 0.99
N PHE A 68 14.16 -16.41 0.24
CA PHE A 68 13.87 -15.28 -0.63
C PHE A 68 13.86 -13.95 0.16
N PHE A 69 13.15 -13.89 1.28
CA PHE A 69 13.11 -12.67 2.11
C PHE A 69 14.45 -12.38 2.80
N HIS A 70 15.23 -13.42 3.13
CA HIS A 70 16.59 -13.26 3.63
C HIS A 70 17.49 -12.53 2.62
N GLU A 71 17.46 -12.95 1.36
CA GLU A 71 18.24 -12.32 0.29
C GLU A 71 17.75 -10.91 -0.05
N VAL A 72 16.43 -10.68 0.00
CA VAL A 72 15.87 -9.32 -0.13
C VAL A 72 16.38 -8.42 1.00
N ALA A 73 16.48 -8.91 2.23
CA ALA A 73 17.01 -8.13 3.34
C ALA A 73 18.46 -7.69 3.09
N HIS A 74 19.30 -8.59 2.57
CA HIS A 74 20.64 -8.24 2.10
C HIS A 74 20.58 -7.15 1.03
N LEU A 75 19.80 -7.31 -0.04
CA LEU A 75 19.66 -6.29 -1.10
C LEU A 75 19.28 -4.92 -0.53
N ILE A 76 18.33 -4.88 0.41
CA ILE A 76 17.91 -3.65 1.08
C ILE A 76 19.06 -3.05 1.91
N GLY A 77 19.94 -3.87 2.49
CA GLY A 77 21.16 -3.43 3.18
C GLY A 77 21.33 -3.97 4.59
N VAL A 78 20.64 -5.05 4.95
CA VAL A 78 20.78 -5.69 6.26
C VAL A 78 21.89 -6.74 6.19
N PRO A 79 23.05 -6.54 6.85
CA PRO A 79 24.12 -7.53 6.87
C PRO A 79 23.87 -8.60 7.95
N HIS A 80 24.57 -9.73 7.87
CA HIS A 80 24.72 -10.62 9.03
C HIS A 80 25.49 -9.90 10.13
N ARG A 81 25.01 -10.02 11.36
CA ARG A 81 25.72 -9.60 12.56
C ARG A 81 25.69 -10.71 13.59
N ASN A 82 26.72 -10.74 14.42
CA ASN A 82 26.75 -11.67 15.53
C ASN A 82 25.65 -11.29 16.55
N SER A 83 25.09 -12.29 17.23
CA SER A 83 24.02 -12.08 18.22
C SER A 83 24.45 -11.19 19.40
N THR A 84 25.75 -11.11 19.66
CA THR A 84 26.34 -10.31 20.76
C THR A 84 26.63 -8.86 20.39
N ASP A 85 26.50 -8.48 19.12
CA ASP A 85 26.79 -7.11 18.68
C ASP A 85 25.71 -6.15 19.18
N ILE A 86 26.11 -5.02 19.79
CA ILE A 86 25.17 -4.05 20.36
C ILE A 86 24.71 -3.12 19.23
N THR A 87 23.74 -3.57 18.43
CA THR A 87 23.12 -2.71 17.42
C THR A 87 21.86 -2.07 17.96
N LYS A 88 21.85 -0.74 18.06
CA LYS A 88 20.64 0.01 18.41
C LYS A 88 19.78 0.24 17.16
N VAL A 89 18.85 -0.67 16.89
CA VAL A 89 17.84 -0.51 15.83
C VAL A 89 16.73 0.41 16.32
N LYS A 90 16.53 1.55 15.63
CA LYS A 90 15.45 2.50 15.95
C LYS A 90 14.08 1.82 15.81
N ASP A 91 13.16 2.15 16.73
CA ASP A 91 11.78 1.63 16.78
C ASP A 91 11.69 0.11 16.94
N CYS A 92 12.78 -0.54 17.38
CA CYS A 92 12.73 -1.92 17.81
C CYS A 92 12.52 -1.99 19.33
N GLN A 93 11.38 -2.54 19.76
CA GLN A 93 11.06 -2.79 21.15
C GLN A 93 10.74 -4.28 21.31
N CYS A 94 11.68 -5.02 21.90
CA CYS A 94 11.49 -6.45 22.17
C CYS A 94 10.96 -6.61 23.58
N ASP A 95 9.71 -7.05 23.71
CA ASP A 95 9.18 -7.37 25.02
C ASP A 95 9.66 -8.76 25.42
N THR A 96 10.74 -8.79 26.20
CA THR A 96 11.36 -10.03 26.70
C THR A 96 10.70 -10.53 28.00
N LYS A 97 9.65 -9.83 28.47
CA LYS A 97 9.11 -9.99 29.84
C LYS A 97 7.85 -10.84 29.94
N GLU A 98 7.35 -11.42 28.86
CA GLU A 98 6.20 -12.33 28.88
C GLU A 98 6.66 -13.80 28.90
N PRO A 99 6.74 -14.46 30.07
CA PRO A 99 7.23 -15.84 30.19
C PRO A 99 6.35 -16.89 29.50
N ASN A 100 5.15 -16.53 29.03
CA ASN A 100 4.14 -17.45 28.51
C ASN A 100 3.90 -17.35 26.99
N LEU A 101 4.65 -16.52 26.26
CA LEU A 101 4.61 -16.50 24.79
C LEU A 101 5.68 -17.47 24.23
N PRO A 102 5.35 -18.34 23.25
CA PRO A 102 6.29 -19.30 22.68
C PRO A 102 7.45 -18.63 21.91
N PHE A 103 7.35 -17.33 21.63
CA PHE A 103 8.39 -16.53 20.98
C PHE A 103 8.98 -15.55 22.00
N ARG A 104 10.21 -15.82 22.45
CA ARG A 104 11.04 -14.84 23.16
C ARG A 104 11.78 -14.00 22.12
N GLY A 105 11.78 -12.68 22.29
CA GLY A 105 12.54 -11.75 21.43
C GLY A 105 11.67 -10.99 20.43
N CYS A 106 12.32 -10.29 19.50
CA CYS A 106 11.64 -9.55 18.45
C CYS A 106 11.39 -10.38 17.19
N LEU A 107 10.51 -9.87 16.33
CA LEU A 107 10.35 -10.40 14.97
C LEU A 107 11.67 -10.27 14.20
N LYS A 108 12.17 -11.40 13.70
CA LYS A 108 13.42 -11.52 12.96
C LYS A 108 13.20 -12.26 11.64
N ILE A 109 14.04 -11.98 10.67
CA ILE A 109 14.06 -12.71 9.40
C ILE A 109 14.82 -14.01 9.65
N PRO A 110 14.30 -15.19 9.25
CA PRO A 110 15.02 -16.43 9.51
C PRO A 110 16.37 -16.43 8.80
N GLY A 111 17.36 -17.06 9.44
CA GLY A 111 18.76 -17.04 8.99
C GLY A 111 19.59 -15.87 9.53
N PHE A 112 18.99 -14.90 10.24
CA PHE A 112 19.75 -13.90 11.00
C PHE A 112 19.77 -14.24 12.50
N ASP A 113 20.93 -14.00 13.13
CA ASP A 113 21.16 -14.31 14.54
C ASP A 113 20.67 -13.22 15.50
N HIS A 114 20.63 -11.97 15.03
CA HIS A 114 20.24 -10.81 15.83
C HIS A 114 18.73 -10.53 15.73
N ASP A 115 18.14 -10.17 16.86
CA ASP A 115 16.75 -9.69 16.95
C ASP A 115 16.58 -8.36 16.18
N CYS A 116 15.36 -7.88 15.95
CA CYS A 116 15.13 -6.60 15.25
C CYS A 116 15.58 -6.53 13.77
N THR A 117 16.10 -7.61 13.18
CA THR A 117 16.57 -7.60 11.78
C THR A 117 15.46 -7.27 10.78
N LEU A 118 14.22 -7.68 11.08
CA LEU A 118 13.07 -7.22 10.29
C LEU A 118 12.85 -5.71 10.45
N GLN A 119 12.94 -5.18 11.67
CA GLN A 119 12.78 -3.73 11.91
C GLN A 119 13.89 -2.94 11.21
N GLU A 120 15.11 -3.46 11.18
CA GLU A 120 16.23 -2.89 10.43
C GLU A 120 15.92 -2.84 8.92
N MET A 121 15.43 -3.94 8.33
CA MET A 121 14.97 -3.98 6.94
C MET A 121 13.88 -2.93 6.68
N VAL A 122 12.88 -2.83 7.57
CA VAL A 122 11.78 -1.85 7.47
C VAL A 122 12.27 -0.41 7.60
N ASN A 123 13.31 -0.15 8.39
CA ASN A 123 13.91 1.17 8.47
C ASN A 123 14.72 1.48 7.20
N ALA A 124 15.47 0.51 6.67
CA ALA A 124 16.29 0.67 5.49
C ALA A 124 15.47 0.83 4.19
N ILE A 125 14.35 0.12 4.03
CA ILE A 125 13.52 0.19 2.82
C ILE A 125 12.95 1.60 2.57
N LYS A 126 12.65 2.35 3.64
CA LYS A 126 12.14 3.74 3.56
C LYS A 126 13.11 4.70 2.88
N HIS A 127 14.39 4.34 2.82
CA HIS A 127 15.45 5.16 2.22
C HIS A 127 15.80 4.73 0.79
N LYS A 128 15.08 3.76 0.20
CA LYS A 128 15.30 3.28 -1.17
C LYS A 128 14.38 4.02 -2.14
N SER A 129 14.98 4.83 -3.01
CA SER A 129 14.26 5.75 -3.91
C SER A 129 13.59 5.07 -5.11
N CYS A 130 14.08 3.90 -5.53
CA CYS A 130 13.50 3.16 -6.67
C CYS A 130 12.20 2.44 -6.30
N ILE A 131 12.07 1.99 -5.04
CA ILE A 131 10.89 1.28 -4.52
C ILE A 131 9.75 2.30 -4.38
N LYS A 132 9.14 2.61 -5.52
CA LYS A 132 7.99 3.50 -5.61
C LYS A 132 6.73 2.66 -5.58
N GLN A 133 5.78 3.11 -4.79
CA GLN A 133 4.52 2.42 -4.59
C GLN A 133 3.60 2.71 -5.79
N GLN A 134 3.66 1.86 -6.81
CA GLN A 134 2.52 1.39 -7.64
C GLN A 134 3.05 0.43 -8.70
N GLN A 135 2.85 -0.87 -8.50
CA GLN A 135 3.10 -1.88 -9.54
C GLN A 135 1.79 -2.22 -10.23
N THR A 136 1.86 -2.43 -11.54
CA THR A 136 0.77 -3.04 -12.32
C THR A 136 0.93 -4.54 -12.22
N PHE A 137 -0.03 -5.22 -11.58
CA PHE A 137 -0.04 -6.66 -11.36
C PHE A 137 -0.54 -7.41 -12.59
N GLU A 138 0.12 -7.22 -13.73
CA GLU A 138 -0.19 -7.97 -14.95
C GLU A 138 0.46 -9.35 -14.88
N GLY A 139 -0.36 -10.40 -14.75
CA GLY A 139 0.08 -11.80 -14.81
C GLY A 139 0.28 -12.50 -13.46
N SER A 140 0.03 -11.84 -12.32
CA SER A 140 -0.09 -12.54 -11.03
C SER A 140 -1.49 -13.10 -10.82
N ILE A 141 -1.59 -14.18 -10.05
CA ILE A 141 -2.87 -14.67 -9.53
C ILE A 141 -3.23 -13.75 -8.35
N PRO A 142 -4.42 -13.10 -8.35
CA PRO A 142 -4.81 -12.19 -7.27
C PRO A 142 -4.95 -12.91 -5.93
N ILE A 143 -4.50 -12.27 -4.84
CA ILE A 143 -4.53 -12.82 -3.49
C ILE A 143 -5.22 -11.84 -2.53
N CYS A 144 -6.49 -12.12 -2.27
CA CYS A 144 -7.27 -11.33 -1.33
C CYS A 144 -6.71 -11.39 0.10
N GLY A 145 -6.43 -10.20 0.67
CA GLY A 145 -5.94 -10.02 2.04
C GLY A 145 -4.44 -9.75 2.12
N ASN A 146 -3.75 -9.55 0.99
CA ASN A 146 -2.35 -9.15 0.95
C ASN A 146 -2.16 -7.61 1.07
N GLY A 147 -3.27 -6.85 1.05
CA GLY A 147 -3.28 -5.40 1.19
C GLY A 147 -3.01 -4.64 -0.11
N VAL A 148 -3.02 -5.33 -1.25
CA VAL A 148 -2.82 -4.79 -2.59
C VAL A 148 -4.09 -5.01 -3.38
N ILE A 149 -4.60 -3.98 -4.04
CA ILE A 149 -5.78 -4.14 -4.90
C ILE A 149 -5.32 -4.76 -6.23
N GLU A 150 -5.69 -6.01 -6.45
CA GLU A 150 -5.36 -6.76 -7.67
C GLU A 150 -6.55 -6.89 -8.63
N PRO A 151 -6.35 -7.32 -9.89
CA PRO A 151 -7.44 -7.47 -10.85
C PRO A 151 -8.56 -8.38 -10.32
N GLY A 152 -9.79 -7.86 -10.33
CA GLY A 152 -10.99 -8.56 -9.82
C GLY A 152 -11.40 -8.17 -8.40
N GLU A 153 -10.57 -7.41 -7.69
CA GLU A 153 -10.89 -6.93 -6.34
C GLU A 153 -11.46 -5.51 -6.35
N GLU A 154 -12.41 -5.24 -5.45
CA GLU A 154 -12.96 -3.90 -5.25
C GLU A 154 -12.25 -3.15 -4.12
N CYS A 155 -11.61 -3.90 -3.22
CA CYS A 155 -10.80 -3.40 -2.13
C CYS A 155 -9.93 -4.53 -1.56
N ASP A 156 -8.77 -4.17 -1.04
CA ASP A 156 -8.01 -5.02 -0.11
C ASP A 156 -7.57 -4.14 1.08
N CYS A 157 -7.74 -4.66 2.29
CA CYS A 157 -7.37 -4.01 3.56
C CYS A 157 -6.48 -4.89 4.43
N GLY A 158 -5.89 -5.93 3.84
CA GLY A 158 -5.08 -6.92 4.51
C GLY A 158 -5.91 -8.02 5.19
N LEU A 159 -5.23 -8.79 6.04
CA LEU A 159 -5.81 -9.90 6.79
C LEU A 159 -7.05 -9.48 7.58
N ARG A 160 -8.05 -10.39 7.64
CA ARG A 160 -9.33 -10.20 8.32
C ARG A 160 -9.23 -9.57 9.72
N ARG A 161 -8.28 -10.05 10.54
CA ARG A 161 -8.10 -9.59 11.93
C ARG A 161 -7.60 -8.15 12.04
N TYR A 162 -6.93 -7.64 11.00
CA TYR A 162 -6.27 -6.33 11.00
C TYR A 162 -6.95 -5.33 10.05
N CYS A 163 -7.92 -5.75 9.24
CA CYS A 163 -8.67 -4.87 8.38
C CYS A 163 -9.54 -3.89 9.19
N LYS A 164 -9.22 -2.60 9.09
CA LYS A 164 -9.98 -1.49 9.72
C LYS A 164 -10.86 -0.72 8.73
N LYS A 165 -10.80 -1.06 7.44
CA LYS A 165 -11.52 -0.34 6.38
C LYS A 165 -12.99 -0.76 6.38
N TRP A 166 -13.86 0.13 6.86
CA TRP A 166 -15.29 -0.16 7.02
C TRP A 166 -15.98 -0.59 5.72
N ASN A 167 -15.60 0.01 4.58
CA ASN A 167 -16.21 -0.28 3.29
C ASN A 167 -15.54 -1.47 2.57
N CYS A 168 -14.81 -2.33 3.28
CA CYS A 168 -14.15 -3.48 2.69
C CYS A 168 -14.50 -4.76 3.45
N ARG A 169 -14.89 -5.80 2.70
CA ARG A 169 -15.08 -7.14 3.23
C ARG A 169 -13.80 -7.94 3.02
N PRO A 170 -12.97 -8.15 4.06
CA PRO A 170 -11.65 -8.78 3.92
C PRO A 170 -11.69 -10.28 3.56
N HIS A 171 -12.88 -10.89 3.51
CA HIS A 171 -13.04 -12.30 3.17
C HIS A 171 -12.96 -12.59 1.67
N ASN A 172 -13.39 -11.62 0.87
CA ASN A 172 -13.59 -11.80 -0.56
C ASN A 172 -13.23 -10.53 -1.34
N CYS A 173 -12.60 -9.54 -0.68
CA CYS A 173 -12.12 -8.31 -1.29
C CYS A 173 -13.20 -7.54 -2.07
N THR A 174 -14.42 -7.55 -1.52
CA THR A 174 -15.58 -6.82 -2.05
C THR A 174 -15.90 -5.58 -1.22
N ALA A 175 -16.41 -4.54 -1.89
CA ALA A 175 -16.90 -3.36 -1.20
C ALA A 175 -18.27 -3.64 -0.55
N VAL A 176 -18.50 -3.09 0.64
CA VAL A 176 -19.81 -3.20 1.31
C VAL A 176 -20.85 -2.38 0.55
N ILE A 177 -20.49 -1.16 0.16
CA ILE A 177 -21.28 -0.26 -0.67
C ILE A 177 -20.55 -0.08 -2.00
N LYS A 178 -21.22 -0.41 -3.10
CA LYS A 178 -20.67 -0.20 -4.45
C LYS A 178 -20.49 1.29 -4.71
N PHE A 179 -19.39 1.63 -5.38
CA PHE A 179 -19.04 3.01 -5.71
C PHE A 179 -20.19 3.80 -6.36
N TRP A 180 -20.95 3.18 -7.27
CA TRP A 180 -22.10 3.79 -7.94
C TRP A 180 -23.21 4.25 -6.98
N HIS A 181 -23.44 3.54 -5.87
CA HIS A 181 -24.43 3.96 -4.88
C HIS A 181 -23.98 5.19 -4.08
N LEU A 182 -22.68 5.33 -3.85
CA LEU A 182 -22.11 6.52 -3.21
C LEU A 182 -22.22 7.76 -4.12
N VAL A 183 -21.93 7.59 -5.41
CA VAL A 183 -22.03 8.67 -6.41
C VAL A 183 -23.48 9.15 -6.58
N ASN A 184 -24.43 8.22 -6.68
CA ASN A 184 -25.85 8.57 -6.78
C ASN A 184 -26.33 9.32 -5.53
N SER A 185 -25.94 8.88 -4.33
CA SER A 185 -26.32 9.58 -3.08
C SER A 185 -25.78 11.01 -3.01
N TYR A 186 -24.54 11.22 -3.46
CA TYR A 186 -23.94 12.55 -3.54
C TYR A 186 -24.67 13.43 -4.57
N SER A 187 -24.97 12.88 -5.75
CA SER A 187 -25.67 13.59 -6.82
C SER A 187 -27.11 13.95 -6.43
N TYR A 188 -27.82 13.06 -5.72
CA TYR A 188 -29.14 13.35 -5.13
C TYR A 188 -29.04 14.43 -4.05
N SER A 189 -28.03 14.39 -3.17
CA SER A 189 -27.85 15.43 -2.15
C SER A 189 -27.56 16.82 -2.74
N SER A 190 -26.73 16.88 -3.79
CA SER A 190 -26.44 18.11 -4.52
C SER A 190 -27.68 18.64 -5.24
N PHE A 191 -28.48 17.76 -5.84
CA PHE A 191 -29.74 18.14 -6.48
C PHE A 191 -30.77 18.67 -5.46
N ILE A 192 -30.92 17.99 -4.33
CA ILE A 192 -31.79 18.43 -3.24
C ILE A 192 -31.33 19.79 -2.69
N PHE A 193 -30.03 19.96 -2.45
CA PHE A 193 -29.46 21.24 -2.00
C PHE A 193 -29.72 22.36 -3.01
N GLN A 194 -29.55 22.09 -4.30
CA GLN A 194 -29.86 23.04 -5.38
C GLN A 194 -31.35 23.45 -5.37
N GLN A 195 -32.25 22.49 -5.18
CA GLN A 195 -33.70 22.75 -5.07
C GLN A 195 -34.04 23.57 -3.83
N PHE A 196 -33.44 23.28 -2.68
CA PHE A 196 -33.60 24.09 -1.47
C PHE A 196 -33.08 25.52 -1.67
N CYS A 197 -31.91 25.72 -2.28
CA CYS A 197 -31.38 27.04 -2.61
C CYS A 197 -32.31 27.81 -3.55
N ASN A 198 -32.87 27.15 -4.57
CA ASN A 198 -33.81 27.77 -5.50
C ASN A 198 -35.11 28.16 -4.81
N LEU A 199 -35.66 27.29 -3.95
CA LEU A 199 -36.85 27.60 -3.16
C LEU A 199 -36.62 28.80 -2.23
N PHE A 200 -35.44 28.88 -1.58
CA PHE A 200 -35.08 30.00 -0.72
C PHE A 200 -34.98 31.32 -1.49
N LYS A 201 -34.40 31.31 -2.70
CA LYS A 201 -34.37 32.49 -3.58
C LYS A 201 -35.77 32.94 -4.00
N THR A 202 -36.66 32.00 -4.31
CA THR A 202 -38.06 32.33 -4.66
C THR A 202 -38.81 32.92 -3.47
N ILE A 203 -38.60 32.39 -2.26
CA ILE A 203 -39.19 32.93 -1.02
C ILE A 203 -38.66 34.34 -0.71
N GLN A 204 -37.35 34.59 -0.89
CA GLN A 204 -36.77 35.93 -0.74
C GLN A 204 -37.34 36.90 -1.78
N SER A 205 -37.42 36.50 -3.06
CA SER A 205 -38.02 37.32 -4.11
C SER A 205 -39.51 37.61 -3.87
N GLY A 206 -40.25 36.65 -3.30
CA GLY A 206 -41.64 36.84 -2.87
C GLY A 206 -41.78 37.77 -1.67
N LYS A 207 -40.84 37.75 -0.72
CA LYS A 207 -40.77 38.70 0.41
C LYS A 207 -40.39 40.12 -0.03
N ASP A 208 -39.53 40.28 -1.03
CA ASP A 208 -39.22 41.60 -1.60
C ASP A 208 -40.38 42.16 -2.42
N LYS A 209 -41.11 41.32 -3.17
CA LYS A 209 -42.32 41.74 -3.89
C LYS A 209 -43.47 42.12 -2.96
N THR A 210 -43.65 41.42 -1.83
CA THR A 210 -44.68 41.78 -0.82
C THR A 210 -44.31 43.01 -0.02
N LYS A 211 -43.02 43.23 0.29
CA LYS A 211 -42.56 44.51 0.86
C LYS A 211 -42.77 45.69 -0.11
N ASN A 212 -42.46 45.51 -1.40
CA ASN A 212 -42.65 46.55 -2.40
C ASN A 212 -44.12 46.78 -2.80
N ALA A 213 -45.01 45.79 -2.63
CA ALA A 213 -46.45 45.97 -2.83
C ALA A 213 -47.09 46.76 -1.66
N LEU A 214 -46.64 46.52 -0.42
CA LEU A 214 -47.11 47.24 0.77
C LEU A 214 -46.65 48.71 0.83
N THR A 215 -45.56 49.10 0.16
CA THR A 215 -45.14 50.51 0.06
C THR A 215 -45.84 51.31 -1.04
N VAL A 216 -46.51 50.65 -1.99
CA VAL A 216 -47.15 51.33 -3.14
C VAL A 216 -48.62 51.69 -2.87
N GLU A 217 -49.29 51.07 -1.90
CA GLU A 217 -50.70 51.37 -1.57
C GLU A 217 -50.94 52.48 -0.53
N LEU A 218 -49.90 53.10 0.05
CA LEU A 218 -50.05 54.17 1.06
C LEU A 218 -49.71 55.59 0.54
N GLY A 219 -49.77 55.82 -0.77
CA GLY A 219 -49.20 57.03 -1.35
C GLY A 219 -49.82 57.57 -2.63
N SER A 220 -51.15 57.59 -2.79
CA SER A 220 -51.80 58.57 -3.67
C SER A 220 -53.32 58.55 -3.51
N ASP A 221 -53.87 59.49 -2.73
CA ASP A 221 -55.06 60.26 -3.14
C ASP A 221 -55.21 61.49 -2.23
N ARG A 222 -54.94 62.65 -2.83
CA ARG A 222 -55.15 63.99 -2.30
C ARG A 222 -56.46 64.51 -2.93
N VAL A 223 -57.20 65.39 -2.23
CA VAL A 223 -58.35 66.28 -2.64
C VAL A 223 -59.63 65.93 -1.85
N GLN A 224 -60.39 66.81 -1.18
CA GLN A 224 -60.43 68.26 -0.98
C GLN A 224 -61.37 68.55 0.22
N LYS A 225 -61.15 69.62 0.99
CA LYS A 225 -62.26 70.39 1.58
C LYS A 225 -62.00 71.88 1.34
N LYS A 226 -62.90 72.50 0.59
CA LYS A 226 -62.96 73.93 0.29
C LYS A 226 -63.86 74.60 1.33
N VAL A 227 -63.47 75.83 1.68
CA VAL A 227 -64.06 76.83 2.60
C VAL A 227 -63.68 76.62 4.07
#